data_AF-A0A3C0BCU4-F1
#
_entry.id   AF-A0A3C0BCU4-F1
#
_cell.length_a   1.000
_cell.length_b   1.000
_cell.length_c   1.000
_cell.angle_alpha   90.00
_cell.angle_beta   90.00
_cell.angle_gamma   90.00
#
_symmetry.space_group_name_H-M   'P 1'
#
loop_
_entity.id
_entity.type
_entity.pdbx_description
1 polymer ?
#
loop_
_entity_poly.entity_id
_entity_poly.type
_entity_poly.pdbx_seq_one_letter_code
_entity_poly.pdbx_strand_id
1 'polypeptide(L)'
;STDEKIQRSTQPEEKIQKTAAPEEKIQKKEEDKLQRKGNGVPVAGANVQSSIRSKTNGDAPLSASTRSFMESRFNADFSKVRIHSDPESANLSNQLSARAFTYQNHIFFSRDQYQPG
;
A
#
# COMPACT_ATOMS: atom_id res chain seq x y z
N SER A 1 13.69 58.51 26.98
CA SER A 1 14.85 57.86 26.37
C SER A 1 15.17 56.62 27.18
N THR A 2 14.87 55.48 26.59
CA THR A 2 15.14 54.10 27.03
C THR A 2 16.64 53.84 27.14
N ASP A 3 17.07 53.08 28.16
CA ASP A 3 17.89 51.86 28.02
C ASP A 3 18.19 51.27 29.41
N GLU A 4 17.65 50.09 29.75
CA GLU A 4 18.17 49.30 30.88
C GLU A 4 18.12 47.79 30.59
N LYS A 5 19.31 47.20 30.66
CA LYS A 5 19.68 45.87 31.17
C LYS A 5 19.27 44.60 30.42
N ILE A 6 20.32 44.04 29.84
CA ILE A 6 20.58 42.63 29.56
C ILE A 6 20.31 41.75 30.80
N GLN A 7 19.55 40.66 30.65
CA GLN A 7 19.54 39.51 31.56
C GLN A 7 19.72 38.20 30.77
N ARG A 8 20.63 37.36 31.28
CA ARG A 8 20.99 36.02 30.80
C ARG A 8 20.04 34.95 31.34
N SER A 9 19.84 33.93 30.51
CA SER A 9 19.63 32.50 30.80
C SER A 9 18.42 32.09 31.63
N THR A 10 17.58 31.22 31.05
CA THR A 10 17.15 29.90 31.58
C THR A 10 16.02 29.36 30.70
N GLN A 11 16.17 28.14 30.15
CA GLN A 11 15.00 27.33 29.78
C GLN A 11 14.40 26.76 31.07
N PRO A 12 13.06 26.66 31.15
CA PRO A 12 12.50 25.33 31.36
C PRO A 12 11.25 25.04 30.50
N GLU A 13 11.02 23.76 30.28
CA GLU A 13 9.83 23.13 29.71
C GLU A 13 8.56 23.50 30.48
N GLU A 14 7.41 23.72 29.82
CA GLU A 14 6.21 22.86 29.89
C GLU A 14 4.95 23.52 29.25
N LYS A 15 4.26 22.69 28.44
CA LYS A 15 2.79 22.50 28.36
C LYS A 15 1.85 23.44 27.56
N ILE A 16 1.16 22.73 26.66
CA ILE A 16 -0.23 22.87 26.19
C ILE A 16 -0.47 23.77 24.98
N GLN A 17 -0.58 23.14 23.81
CA GLN A 17 -1.87 23.18 23.10
C GLN A 17 -2.09 21.90 22.28
N LYS A 18 -2.83 21.01 22.92
CA LYS A 18 -3.56 19.90 22.33
C LYS A 18 -4.67 20.50 21.45
N THR A 19 -4.37 20.83 20.20
CA THR A 19 -5.41 20.97 19.18
C THR A 19 -5.62 19.61 18.56
N ALA A 20 -6.58 18.88 19.14
CA ALA A 20 -7.26 17.80 18.46
C ALA A 20 -7.83 18.35 17.14
N ALA A 21 -7.20 18.01 16.03
CA ALA A 21 -7.80 18.11 14.70
C ALA A 21 -8.48 16.76 14.41
N PRO A 22 -9.68 16.77 13.82
CA PRO A 22 -10.67 15.71 13.95
C PRO A 22 -10.24 14.42 13.24
N GLU A 23 -10.17 13.35 14.02
CA GLU A 23 -10.18 11.96 13.58
C GLU A 23 -11.53 11.62 12.92
N GLU A 24 -11.84 12.13 11.73
CA GLU A 24 -13.04 11.66 10.99
C GLU A 24 -13.02 12.01 9.50
N LYS A 25 -12.04 11.50 8.73
CA LYS A 25 -12.17 11.27 7.26
C LYS A 25 -11.01 10.47 6.62
N ILE A 26 -10.31 9.63 7.39
CA ILE A 26 -9.31 8.68 6.86
C ILE A 26 -9.85 7.25 7.02
N GLN A 27 -11.09 7.02 6.61
CA GLN A 27 -11.70 5.70 6.58
C GLN A 27 -12.47 5.64 5.25
N LYS A 28 -12.18 4.65 4.39
CA LYS A 28 -12.73 4.39 3.03
C LYS A 28 -11.92 4.83 1.79
N LYS A 29 -10.79 5.55 1.88
CA LYS A 29 -10.01 5.89 0.66
C LYS A 29 -8.81 4.98 0.38
N GLU A 30 -8.48 4.06 1.29
CA GLU A 30 -7.34 3.13 1.09
C GLU A 30 -7.74 1.82 0.41
N GLU A 31 -8.99 1.39 0.56
CA GLU A 31 -9.46 0.09 0.07
C GLU A 31 -9.54 -0.01 -1.46
N ASP A 32 -9.48 1.12 -2.16
CA ASP A 32 -9.55 1.20 -3.63
C ASP A 32 -8.22 1.69 -4.24
N LYS A 33 -7.15 1.83 -3.44
CA LYS A 33 -5.84 2.25 -3.96
C LYS A 33 -5.13 1.07 -4.64
N LEU A 34 -4.68 1.32 -5.86
CA LEU A 34 -3.82 0.40 -6.59
C LEU A 34 -2.34 0.74 -6.38
N GLN A 35 -1.53 -0.20 -5.93
CA GLN A 35 -0.07 -0.03 -5.94
C GLN A 35 0.53 -0.81 -7.10
N ARG A 36 1.40 -0.18 -7.88
CA ARG A 36 1.95 -0.74 -9.11
C ARG A 36 3.47 -0.73 -9.09
N LYS A 37 4.10 -1.78 -9.63
CA LYS A 37 5.53 -1.81 -9.96
C LYS A 37 5.75 -1.95 -11.47
N GLY A 38 6.21 -0.89 -12.13
CA GLY A 38 6.57 -0.92 -13.57
C GLY A 38 7.07 0.43 -14.07
N ASN A 39 7.63 0.46 -15.30
CA ASN A 39 8.37 1.60 -15.83
C ASN A 39 7.60 2.41 -16.89
N GLY A 40 6.33 2.07 -17.16
CA GLY A 40 5.53 2.68 -18.24
C GLY A 40 4.35 3.55 -17.77
N VAL A 41 3.85 4.37 -18.69
CA VAL A 41 2.59 5.11 -18.52
C VAL A 41 1.44 4.11 -18.66
N PRO A 42 0.54 3.99 -17.67
CA PRO A 42 -0.57 3.06 -17.76
C PRO A 42 -1.49 3.46 -18.92
N VAL A 43 -1.83 2.50 -19.77
CA VAL A 43 -2.85 2.65 -20.82
C VAL A 43 -4.08 1.90 -20.33
N ALA A 44 -4.63 2.36 -19.20
CA ALA A 44 -5.78 1.73 -18.58
C ALA A 44 -7.05 2.14 -19.33
N GLY A 45 -7.75 1.18 -19.93
CA GLY A 45 -9.09 1.39 -20.47
C GLY A 45 -10.11 1.76 -19.38
N ALA A 46 -11.28 2.27 -19.78
CA ALA A 46 -12.32 2.71 -18.83
C ALA A 46 -12.78 1.63 -17.83
N ASN A 47 -12.57 0.34 -18.14
CA ASN A 47 -13.08 -0.79 -17.36
C ASN A 47 -12.05 -1.46 -16.44
N VAL A 48 -10.78 -1.03 -16.43
CA VAL A 48 -9.70 -1.73 -15.70
C VAL A 48 -10.01 -1.86 -14.20
N GLN A 49 -10.50 -0.79 -13.59
CA GLN A 49 -10.84 -0.78 -12.16
C GLN A 49 -11.98 -1.76 -11.84
N SER A 50 -13.00 -1.84 -12.70
CA SER A 50 -14.10 -2.79 -12.55
C SER A 50 -13.62 -4.24 -12.67
N SER A 51 -12.72 -4.52 -13.62
CA SER A 51 -12.09 -5.84 -13.78
C SER A 51 -11.25 -6.26 -12.57
N ILE A 52 -10.51 -5.32 -11.97
CA ILE A 52 -9.73 -5.57 -10.75
C ILE A 52 -10.67 -5.92 -9.59
N ARG A 53 -11.76 -5.16 -9.41
CA ARG A 53 -12.77 -5.42 -8.37
C ARG A 53 -13.46 -6.76 -8.55
N SER A 54 -13.80 -7.16 -9.77
CA SER A 54 -14.42 -8.48 -10.01
C SER A 54 -13.47 -9.64 -9.77
N LYS A 55 -12.15 -9.40 -9.84
CA LYS A 55 -11.12 -10.43 -9.70
C LYS A 55 -10.56 -10.52 -8.27
N THR A 56 -11.29 -10.06 -7.25
CA THR A 56 -10.90 -10.25 -5.84
C THR A 56 -11.30 -11.61 -5.26
N ASN A 57 -11.87 -12.51 -6.05
CA ASN A 57 -12.27 -13.85 -5.59
C ASN A 57 -11.17 -14.92 -5.75
N GLY A 58 -9.91 -14.49 -5.87
CA GLY A 58 -8.77 -15.32 -6.31
C GLY A 58 -8.41 -16.54 -5.46
N ASP A 59 -7.86 -17.54 -6.16
CA ASP A 59 -7.82 -18.93 -5.71
C ASP A 59 -6.56 -19.35 -4.94
N ALA A 60 -5.41 -18.69 -5.14
CA ALA A 60 -4.14 -19.15 -4.56
C ALA A 60 -3.73 -18.32 -3.33
N PRO A 61 -3.62 -18.91 -2.13
CA PRO A 61 -2.96 -18.25 -1.01
C PRO A 61 -1.47 -18.05 -1.31
N LEU A 62 -0.84 -17.08 -0.64
CA LEU A 62 0.63 -16.97 -0.63
C LEU A 62 1.24 -18.31 -0.16
N SER A 63 2.30 -18.77 -0.83
CA SER A 63 2.99 -20.03 -0.49
C SER A 63 3.40 -20.03 0.99
N ALA A 64 3.29 -21.18 1.66
CA ALA A 64 3.61 -21.27 3.09
C ALA A 64 5.05 -20.82 3.43
N SER A 65 6.05 -21.20 2.61
CA SER A 65 7.46 -20.78 2.76
C SER A 65 7.59 -19.26 2.76
N THR A 66 7.14 -18.61 1.69
CA THR A 66 7.16 -17.14 1.56
C THR A 66 6.37 -16.45 2.66
N ARG A 67 5.17 -16.96 3.00
CA ARG A 67 4.33 -16.40 4.05
C ARG A 67 5.06 -16.38 5.39
N SER A 68 5.54 -17.53 5.86
CA SER A 68 6.25 -17.62 7.14
C SER A 68 7.52 -16.77 7.16
N PHE A 69 8.26 -16.71 6.05
CA PHE A 69 9.45 -15.85 5.92
C PHE A 69 9.11 -14.35 6.10
N MET A 70 7.99 -13.90 5.51
CA MET A 70 7.54 -12.50 5.62
C MET A 70 6.93 -12.19 6.98
N GLU A 71 6.03 -13.03 7.49
CA GLU A 71 5.37 -12.84 8.80
C GLU A 71 6.41 -12.66 9.92
N SER A 72 7.48 -13.46 9.91
CA SER A 72 8.59 -13.35 10.87
C SER A 72 9.36 -12.02 10.82
N ARG A 73 9.40 -11.34 9.67
CA ARG A 73 10.18 -10.09 9.48
C ARG A 73 9.33 -8.85 9.68
N PHE A 74 8.05 -8.93 9.35
CA PHE A 74 7.13 -7.80 9.41
C PHE A 74 6.25 -7.80 10.67
N ASN A 75 6.24 -8.88 11.45
CA ASN A 75 5.36 -9.07 12.60
C ASN A 75 3.89 -8.75 12.25
N ALA A 76 3.43 -9.27 11.11
CA ALA A 76 2.11 -9.03 10.55
C ALA A 76 1.55 -10.33 9.93
N ASP A 77 0.24 -10.42 9.78
CA ASP A 77 -0.47 -11.58 9.23
C ASP A 77 -0.60 -11.47 7.71
N PHE A 78 -0.03 -12.45 6.99
CA PHE A 78 -0.10 -12.53 5.52
C PHE A 78 -1.04 -13.65 5.05
N SER A 79 -1.80 -14.29 5.94
CA SER A 79 -2.74 -15.38 5.62
C SER A 79 -3.86 -14.97 4.67
N LYS A 80 -4.20 -13.68 4.63
CA LYS A 80 -5.23 -13.12 3.74
C LYS A 80 -4.69 -12.78 2.35
N VAL A 81 -3.39 -12.89 2.12
CA VAL A 81 -2.78 -12.55 0.83
C VAL A 81 -3.14 -13.59 -0.23
N ARG A 82 -3.67 -13.11 -1.36
CA ARG A 82 -4.05 -13.90 -2.52
C ARG A 82 -3.18 -13.55 -3.72
N ILE A 83 -2.76 -14.58 -4.44
CA ILE A 83 -1.90 -14.47 -5.61
C ILE A 83 -2.71 -14.73 -6.86
N HIS A 84 -2.55 -13.86 -7.85
CA HIS A 84 -3.11 -14.02 -9.18
C HIS A 84 -2.02 -13.99 -10.25
N SER A 85 -1.80 -15.13 -10.91
CA SER A 85 -0.79 -15.31 -11.95
C SER A 85 -1.36 -15.91 -13.23
N ASP A 86 -2.69 -15.89 -13.38
CA ASP A 86 -3.41 -16.38 -14.55
C ASP A 86 -3.35 -15.37 -15.73
N PRO A 87 -3.76 -15.77 -16.95
CA PRO A 87 -3.68 -14.91 -18.13
C PRO A 87 -4.44 -13.58 -18.02
N GLU A 88 -5.56 -13.54 -17.30
CA GLU A 88 -6.32 -12.30 -17.11
C GLU A 88 -5.55 -11.32 -16.21
N SER A 89 -4.92 -11.83 -15.15
CA SER A 89 -4.06 -11.05 -14.26
C SER A 89 -2.85 -10.47 -14.97
N ALA A 90 -2.27 -11.23 -15.90
CA ALA A 90 -1.20 -10.75 -16.75
C ALA A 90 -1.68 -9.62 -17.68
N ASN A 91 -2.90 -9.72 -18.23
CA ASN A 91 -3.48 -8.66 -19.05
C ASN A 91 -3.70 -7.37 -18.24
N LEU A 92 -4.30 -7.46 -17.06
CA LEU A 92 -4.51 -6.31 -16.17
C LEU A 92 -3.17 -5.65 -15.79
N SER A 93 -2.16 -6.46 -15.47
CA SER A 93 -0.83 -5.95 -15.16
C SER A 93 -0.20 -5.23 -16.37
N ASN A 94 -0.39 -5.74 -17.59
CA ASN A 94 0.10 -5.09 -18.82
C ASN A 94 -0.63 -3.78 -19.15
N GLN A 95 -1.96 -3.72 -18.99
CA GLN A 95 -2.73 -2.47 -19.17
C GLN A 95 -2.24 -1.40 -18.19
N LEU A 96 -1.88 -1.83 -17.01
CA LEU A 96 -1.24 -1.02 -16.01
C LEU A 96 0.26 -0.87 -16.24
N SER A 97 0.89 -1.35 -17.31
CA SER A 97 2.36 -1.27 -17.50
C SER A 97 3.17 -1.71 -16.27
N ALA A 98 2.72 -2.79 -15.62
CA ALA A 98 3.20 -3.31 -14.36
C ALA A 98 3.80 -4.71 -14.53
N ARG A 99 4.86 -5.01 -13.79
CA ARG A 99 5.30 -6.40 -13.54
C ARG A 99 4.39 -7.08 -12.52
N ALA A 100 3.94 -6.30 -11.54
CA ALA A 100 2.92 -6.70 -10.59
C ALA A 100 2.21 -5.46 -10.04
N PHE A 101 0.99 -5.65 -9.56
CA PHE A 101 0.26 -4.64 -8.80
C PHE A 101 -0.48 -5.28 -7.63
N THR A 102 -0.80 -4.48 -6.62
CA THR A 102 -1.61 -4.92 -5.47
C THR A 102 -2.93 -4.15 -5.41
N TYR A 103 -3.95 -4.84 -4.92
CA TYR A 103 -5.26 -4.30 -4.61
C TYR A 103 -5.77 -5.01 -3.35
N GLN A 104 -5.95 -4.26 -2.25
CA GLN A 104 -6.25 -4.84 -0.94
C GLN A 104 -5.22 -5.94 -0.57
N ASN A 105 -5.68 -7.17 -0.32
CA ASN A 105 -4.83 -8.32 -0.01
C ASN A 105 -4.47 -9.16 -1.25
N HIS A 106 -4.68 -8.64 -2.46
CA HIS A 106 -4.41 -9.35 -3.70
C HIS A 106 -3.14 -8.84 -4.36
N ILE A 107 -2.34 -9.76 -4.89
CA ILE A 107 -1.15 -9.46 -5.71
C ILE A 107 -1.37 -10.08 -7.08
N PHE A 108 -1.39 -9.24 -8.10
CA PHE A 108 -1.54 -9.61 -9.50
C PHE A 108 -0.19 -9.54 -10.19
N PHE A 109 0.19 -10.61 -10.88
CA PHE A 109 1.46 -10.72 -11.58
C PHE A 109 1.28 -10.70 -13.09
N SER A 110 2.22 -10.05 -13.77
CA SER A 110 2.44 -10.26 -15.20
C SER A 110 2.95 -11.67 -15.47
N ARG A 111 2.90 -12.08 -16.74
CA ARG A 111 3.36 -13.40 -17.18
C ARG A 111 4.80 -13.65 -16.72
N ASP A 112 5.02 -14.86 -16.18
CA ASP A 112 6.30 -15.37 -15.65
C ASP A 112 6.91 -14.55 -14.50
N GLN A 113 6.16 -13.64 -13.88
CA GLN A 113 6.66 -12.80 -12.78
C GLN A 113 6.46 -13.43 -11.39
N TYR A 114 5.58 -14.42 -11.23
CA TYR A 114 5.41 -15.13 -9.97
C TYR A 114 6.30 -16.37 -9.93
N GLN A 115 7.34 -16.33 -9.10
CA GLN A 115 8.32 -17.40 -8.91
C GLN A 115 8.45 -17.68 -7.41
N PRO A 116 7.54 -18.48 -6.83
CA PRO A 116 7.60 -18.82 -5.42
C PRO A 116 8.84 -19.70 -5.15
N GLY A 117 9.50 -19.46 -4.00
CA GLY A 117 10.70 -20.16 -3.55
C GLY A 117 10.45 -21.26 -2.54
#